data_AF-A0A525NQP1-F1
#
_entry.id   AF-A0A525NQP1-F1
#
_cell.length_a   1.000
_cell.length_b   1.000
_cell.length_c   1.000
_cell.angle_alpha   90.00
_cell.angle_beta   90.00
_cell.angle_gamma   90.00
#
_symmetry.space_group_name_H-M   'P 1'
#
loop_
_entity.id
_entity.type
_entity.pdbx_description
1 polymer ?
#
loop_
_entity_poly.entity_id
_entity_poly.type
_entity_poly.pdbx_seq_one_letter_code
_entity_poly.pdbx_strand_id
1 'polypeptide(L)'
;MTELYAIALFLIVLFFLLGTGVWVGLALMGVAWVGMELFTTRPVGDAMVTTIWASSSSWTLTALPLFIWMGEILFRTRLSEDMFKGLSPWLARLPGGLVHTNIVGCTVFAAVSGSSAATLSTVGKMSIPEL
;
A
#
# COMPACT_ATOMS: atom_id res chain seq x y z
N MET A 1 6.16 -35.11 6.69
CA MET A 1 5.53 -35.16 5.36
C MET A 1 4.29 -34.29 5.28
N THR A 2 3.39 -34.35 6.27
CA THR A 2 2.16 -33.55 6.38
C THR A 2 2.39 -32.03 6.35
N GLU A 3 3.38 -31.52 7.09
CA GLU A 3 3.76 -30.10 7.10
C GLU A 3 4.12 -29.56 5.70
N LEU A 4 4.88 -30.35 4.92
CA LEU A 4 5.33 -29.96 3.59
C LEU A 4 4.15 -29.86 2.60
N TYR A 5 3.18 -30.78 2.73
CA TYR A 5 1.94 -30.74 1.95
C TYR A 5 1.06 -29.55 2.33
N ALA A 6 0.94 -29.23 3.61
CA ALA A 6 0.20 -28.05 4.07
C ALA A 6 0.80 -26.75 3.53
N ILE A 7 2.13 -26.62 3.57
CA ILE A 7 2.85 -25.47 3.01
C ILE A 7 2.67 -25.40 1.48
N ALA A 8 2.80 -26.52 0.77
CA ALA A 8 2.62 -26.56 -0.68
C ALA A 8 1.20 -26.16 -1.08
N LEU A 9 0.18 -26.68 -0.38
CA LEU A 9 -1.22 -26.33 -0.59
C LEU A 9 -1.47 -24.84 -0.32
N PHE A 10 -0.94 -24.31 0.77
CA PHE A 10 -1.03 -22.88 1.11
C PHE A 10 -0.44 -22.00 0.01
N LEU A 11 0.76 -22.34 -0.50
CA LEU A 11 1.41 -21.59 -1.58
C LEU A 11 0.61 -21.67 -2.88
N ILE A 12 0.08 -22.84 -3.25
CA ILE A 12 -0.76 -23.00 -4.44
C ILE A 12 -1.99 -22.10 -4.33
N VAL A 13 -2.67 -22.11 -3.19
CA VAL A 13 -3.85 -21.28 -2.94
C VAL A 13 -3.50 -19.78 -2.99
N LEU A 14 -2.38 -19.38 -2.39
CA LEU A 14 -1.89 -18.00 -2.44
C LEU A 14 -1.67 -17.52 -3.88
N PHE A 15 -0.87 -18.25 -4.67
CA PHE A 15 -0.57 -17.86 -6.04
C PHE A 15 -1.79 -17.97 -6.96
N PHE A 16 -2.65 -18.96 -6.74
CA PHE A 16 -3.89 -19.11 -7.49
C PHE A 16 -4.82 -17.93 -7.25
N LEU A 17 -5.14 -17.60 -6.00
CA LEU A 17 -6.03 -16.47 -5.68
C LEU A 17 -5.46 -15.14 -6.15
N LEU A 18 -4.16 -14.89 -5.96
CA LEU A 18 -3.52 -13.66 -6.43
C LEU A 18 -3.50 -13.60 -7.98
N GLY A 19 -3.40 -14.75 -8.65
CA GLY A 19 -3.45 -14.87 -10.11
C GLY A 19 -4.84 -14.67 -10.72
N THR A 20 -5.93 -14.80 -9.96
CA THR A 20 -7.29 -14.56 -10.47
C THR A 20 -7.60 -13.09 -10.78
N GLY A 21 -6.76 -12.16 -10.33
CA GLY A 21 -6.97 -10.72 -10.54
C GLY A 21 -8.09 -10.11 -9.69
N VAL A 22 -8.64 -10.85 -8.73
CA VAL A 22 -9.59 -10.32 -7.73
C VAL A 22 -8.87 -9.31 -6.82
N TRP A 23 -9.63 -8.39 -6.22
CA TRP A 23 -9.09 -7.38 -5.29
C TRP A 23 -8.20 -8.04 -4.22
N VAL A 24 -6.95 -7.54 -4.10
CA VAL A 24 -5.87 -8.21 -3.37
C VAL A 24 -6.25 -8.52 -1.92
N GLY A 25 -6.98 -7.64 -1.22
CA GLY A 25 -7.37 -7.93 0.16
C GLY A 25 -8.45 -9.01 0.30
N LEU A 26 -9.32 -9.22 -0.70
CA LEU A 26 -10.28 -10.34 -0.71
C LEU A 26 -9.53 -11.65 -0.98
N ALA A 27 -8.56 -11.62 -1.89
CA ALA A 27 -7.67 -12.74 -2.15
C ALA A 27 -6.91 -13.14 -0.87
N LEU A 28 -6.29 -12.17 -0.18
CA LEU A 28 -5.57 -12.42 1.07
C LEU A 28 -6.48 -12.86 2.21
N MET A 29 -7.73 -12.40 2.28
CA MET A 29 -8.72 -12.91 3.24
C MET A 29 -9.03 -14.39 3.00
N GLY A 30 -9.23 -14.80 1.74
CA GLY A 30 -9.42 -16.22 1.39
C GLY A 30 -8.20 -17.08 1.71
N VAL A 31 -7.00 -16.57 1.42
CA VAL A 31 -5.73 -17.24 1.77
C VAL A 31 -5.56 -17.36 3.27
N ALA A 32 -5.91 -16.33 4.05
CA ALA A 32 -5.86 -16.37 5.50
C ALA A 32 -6.83 -17.43 6.07
N TRP A 33 -8.04 -17.55 5.52
CA TRP A 33 -8.99 -18.58 5.92
C TRP A 33 -8.40 -19.98 5.72
N VAL A 34 -7.90 -20.27 4.50
CA VAL A 34 -7.31 -21.58 4.18
C VAL A 34 -6.05 -21.83 5.01
N GLY A 35 -5.22 -20.81 5.24
CA GLY A 35 -4.04 -20.92 6.10
C GLY A 35 -4.40 -21.28 7.53
N MET A 36 -5.43 -20.65 8.11
CA MET A 36 -5.83 -20.95 9.49
C MET A 36 -6.44 -22.35 9.64
N GLU A 37 -7.23 -22.83 8.67
CA GLU A 37 -7.72 -24.22 8.65
C GLU A 37 -6.57 -25.24 8.60
N LEU A 38 -5.51 -24.94 7.85
CA LEU A 38 -4.38 -25.87 7.66
C LEU A 38 -3.40 -25.89 8.83
N PHE A 39 -3.15 -24.75 9.46
CA PHE A 39 -2.10 -24.59 10.49
C PHE A 39 -2.63 -24.46 11.91
N THR A 40 -3.95 -24.42 12.14
CA THR A 40 -4.53 -24.17 13.46
C THR A 40 -5.81 -24.95 13.69
N THR A 41 -5.99 -25.45 14.92
CA THR A 41 -7.19 -26.20 15.35
C THR A 41 -8.29 -25.30 15.94
N ARG A 42 -8.05 -24.00 16.04
CA ARG A 42 -8.98 -23.01 16.58
C ARG A 42 -10.06 -22.68 15.53
N PRO A 43 -11.33 -22.46 15.95
CA PRO A 43 -12.37 -22.02 15.03
C PRO A 43 -11.94 -20.78 14.23
N VAL A 44 -11.86 -20.94 12.91
CA VAL A 44 -11.35 -19.92 11.99
C VAL A 44 -12.24 -18.68 12.00
N GLY A 45 -13.56 -18.86 12.10
CA GLY A 45 -14.53 -17.76 12.16
C GLY A 45 -14.27 -16.78 13.30
N ASP A 46 -14.12 -17.27 14.55
CA ASP A 46 -13.90 -16.40 15.71
C ASP A 46 -12.55 -15.68 15.66
N ALA A 47 -11.50 -16.38 15.23
CA ALA A 47 -10.17 -15.80 15.06
C ALA A 47 -10.18 -14.73 13.97
N MET A 48 -10.84 -14.98 12.83
CA MET A 48 -10.95 -14.01 11.74
C MET A 48 -11.76 -12.79 12.14
N VAL A 49 -12.92 -12.97 12.77
CA VAL A 49 -13.78 -11.85 13.19
C VAL A 49 -13.02 -10.93 14.13
N THR A 50 -12.30 -11.48 15.11
CA THR A 50 -11.50 -10.67 16.06
C THR A 50 -10.34 -9.95 15.37
N THR A 51 -9.61 -10.60 14.47
CA THR A 51 -8.52 -9.97 13.71
C THR A 51 -9.03 -8.89 12.74
N ILE A 52 -10.13 -9.15 12.04
CA ILE A 52 -10.76 -8.19 11.12
C ILE A 52 -11.27 -6.97 11.90
N TRP A 53 -11.93 -7.19 13.04
CA TRP A 53 -12.39 -6.11 13.91
C TRP A 53 -11.23 -5.26 14.43
N ALA A 54 -10.18 -5.90 14.97
CA ALA A 54 -9.01 -5.20 15.49
C ALA A 54 -8.28 -4.41 14.39
N SER A 55 -8.19 -4.96 13.18
CA SER A 55 -7.57 -4.29 12.04
C SER A 55 -8.41 -3.12 11.52
N SER A 56 -9.75 -3.26 11.54
CA SER A 56 -10.69 -2.20 11.16
C SER A 56 -10.73 -1.07 12.19
N SER A 57 -10.56 -1.38 13.47
CA SER A 57 -10.47 -0.41 14.57
C SER A 57 -9.02 -0.01 14.85
N SER A 58 -8.19 0.12 13.81
CA SER A 58 -6.78 0.52 13.97
C SER A 58 -6.61 2.04 13.98
N TRP A 59 -5.67 2.53 14.79
CA TRP A 59 -5.30 3.94 14.82
C TRP A 59 -4.84 4.47 13.46
N THR A 60 -4.24 3.60 12.65
CA THR A 60 -3.80 3.91 11.29
C THR A 60 -4.96 4.32 10.39
N LEU A 61 -6.13 3.66 10.48
CA LEU A 61 -7.34 4.05 9.73
C LEU A 61 -7.85 5.43 10.15
N THR A 62 -7.76 5.78 11.44
CA THR A 62 -8.10 7.12 11.94
C THR A 62 -7.12 8.19 11.46
N ALA A 63 -5.85 7.84 11.26
CA ALA A 63 -4.84 8.76 10.74
C ALA A 63 -4.97 9.00 9.22
N LEU A 64 -5.57 8.08 8.46
CA LEU A 64 -5.70 8.19 6.99
C LEU A 64 -6.39 9.50 6.54
N PRO A 65 -7.54 9.92 7.09
CA PRO A 65 -8.16 11.21 6.74
C PRO A 65 -7.25 12.41 7.00
N LEU A 66 -6.49 12.38 8.09
CA LEU A 66 -5.56 13.47 8.43
C LEU A 66 -4.39 13.53 7.44
N PHE A 67 -3.86 12.38 7.00
CA PHE A 67 -2.83 12.33 5.95
C PHE A 67 -3.37 12.78 4.59
N ILE A 68 -4.60 12.40 4.24
CA ILE A 68 -5.26 12.87 3.01
C ILE A 68 -5.46 14.40 3.07
N TRP A 69 -5.90 14.92 4.21
CA TRP A 69 -6.09 16.36 4.40
C TRP A 69 -4.78 17.14 4.34
N MET A 70 -3.73 16.65 5.00
CA MET A 70 -2.37 17.19 4.89
C MET A 70 -1.90 17.22 3.44
N GLY A 71 -2.12 16.14 2.70
CA GLY A 71 -1.72 16.08 1.30
C GLY A 71 -2.50 17.01 0.38
N GLU A 72 -3.79 17.25 0.67
CA GLU A 72 -4.59 18.27 -0.02
C GLU A 72 -4.07 19.69 0.29
N ILE A 73 -3.62 19.97 1.52
CA ILE A 73 -2.97 21.24 1.87
C ILE A 73 -1.67 21.40 1.08
N LEU A 74 -0.84 20.35 1.01
CA LEU A 74 0.42 20.38 0.24
C LEU A 74 0.17 20.65 -1.24
N PHE A 75 -0.88 20.04 -1.79
CA PHE A 75 -1.32 20.26 -3.17
C PHE A 75 -1.75 21.70 -3.42
N ARG A 76 -2.62 22.26 -2.58
CA ARG A 76 -3.17 23.62 -2.78
C ARG A 76 -2.18 24.73 -2.52
N THR A 77 -1.18 24.50 -1.68
CA THR A 77 -0.14 25.49 -1.35
C THR A 77 0.98 25.56 -2.38
N ARG A 78 0.94 24.75 -3.45
CA ARG A 78 2.01 24.60 -4.47
C ARG A 78 3.35 24.12 -3.92
N LEU A 79 3.42 23.72 -2.65
CA LEU A 79 4.68 23.24 -2.05
C LEU A 79 5.22 22.02 -2.79
N SER A 80 4.34 21.11 -3.24
CA SER A 80 4.76 19.97 -4.05
C SER A 80 5.39 20.40 -5.37
N GLU A 81 4.80 21.39 -6.04
CA GLU A 81 5.29 21.93 -7.32
C GLU A 81 6.67 22.60 -7.15
N ASP A 82 6.83 23.38 -6.08
CA ASP A 82 8.10 24.02 -5.73
C ASP A 82 9.17 22.99 -5.34
N MET A 83 8.77 21.91 -4.66
CA MET A 83 9.65 20.79 -4.33
C MET A 83 10.12 20.06 -5.59
N PHE A 84 9.23 19.78 -6.55
CA PHE A 84 9.60 19.18 -7.83
C PHE A 84 10.52 20.09 -8.65
N LYS A 85 10.23 21.39 -8.72
CA LYS A 85 11.11 22.39 -9.37
C LYS A 85 12.48 22.49 -8.70
N GLY A 86 12.55 22.37 -7.37
CA GLY A 86 13.80 22.36 -6.61
C GLY A 86 14.63 21.08 -6.80
N LEU A 87 13.97 19.93 -6.96
CA LEU A 87 14.62 18.64 -7.19
C LEU A 87 15.07 18.45 -8.66
N SER A 88 14.34 19.03 -9.61
CA SER A 88 14.62 18.94 -11.05
C SER A 88 16.08 19.24 -11.43
N PRO A 89 16.72 20.34 -11.01
CA PRO A 89 18.12 20.63 -11.38
C PRO A 89 19.13 19.63 -10.81
N TRP A 90 18.82 18.98 -9.68
CA TRP A 90 19.68 17.94 -9.11
C TRP A 90 19.59 16.64 -9.91
N LEU A 91 18.40 16.33 -10.44
CA LEU A 91 18.13 15.10 -11.17
C LEU A 91 18.23 15.24 -12.69
N ALA A 92 18.33 16.45 -13.22
CA ALA A 92 18.50 16.75 -14.65
C ALA A 92 19.80 16.15 -15.24
N ARG A 93 20.79 15.84 -14.39
CA ARG A 93 22.05 15.20 -14.82
C ARG A 93 21.90 13.70 -15.09
N LEU A 94 20.79 13.09 -14.68
CA LEU A 94 20.50 11.67 -14.91
C LEU A 94 19.63 11.49 -16.16
N PRO A 95 19.94 10.52 -17.05
CA PRO A 95 19.08 10.21 -18.19
C PRO A 95 17.71 9.75 -17.69
N GLY A 96 16.63 10.43 -18.10
CA GLY A 96 15.27 10.20 -17.58
C GLY A 96 14.84 11.15 -16.45
N GLY A 97 15.48 12.32 -16.32
CA GLY A 97 15.32 13.29 -15.23
C GLY A 97 13.91 13.53 -14.68
N LEU A 98 12.88 13.68 -15.53
CA LEU A 98 11.49 13.86 -15.06
C LEU A 98 10.95 12.66 -14.28
N VAL A 99 11.23 11.44 -14.75
CA VAL A 99 10.80 10.19 -14.10
C VAL A 99 11.51 10.02 -12.76
N HIS A 100 12.81 10.28 -12.71
CA HIS A 100 13.56 10.20 -11.45
C HIS A 100 13.10 11.27 -10.46
N THR A 101 12.77 12.48 -10.93
CA THR A 101 12.26 13.55 -10.07
C THR A 101 10.93 13.12 -9.45
N ASN A 102 10.05 12.46 -10.23
CA ASN A 102 8.82 11.87 -9.69
C ASN A 102 9.08 10.83 -8.60
N ILE A 103 10.02 9.89 -8.82
CA ILE A 103 10.36 8.86 -7.84
C ILE A 103 10.89 9.47 -6.53
N VAL A 104 11.77 10.46 -6.62
CA VAL A 104 12.31 11.15 -5.44
C VAL A 104 11.23 11.95 -4.72
N GLY A 105 10.36 12.66 -5.47
CA GLY A 105 9.20 13.35 -4.90
C GLY A 105 8.25 12.41 -4.17
N CYS A 106 7.90 11.27 -4.78
CA CYS A 106 7.14 10.20 -4.12
C CYS A 106 7.83 9.70 -2.84
N THR A 107 9.15 9.56 -2.86
CA THR A 107 9.93 9.06 -1.71
C THR A 107 9.91 10.04 -0.54
N VAL A 108 10.14 11.33 -0.81
CA VAL A 108 10.09 12.38 0.22
C VAL A 108 8.68 12.48 0.81
N PHE A 109 7.66 12.44 -0.04
CA PHE A 109 6.27 12.50 0.41
C PHE A 109 5.87 11.27 1.22
N ALA A 110 6.29 10.06 0.80
CA ALA A 110 6.07 8.83 1.54
C ALA A 110 6.77 8.86 2.91
N ALA A 111 7.96 9.45 3.01
CA ALA A 111 8.69 9.59 4.27
C ALA A 111 7.95 10.50 5.27
N VAL A 112 7.25 11.53 4.79
CA VAL A 112 6.46 12.44 5.64
C VAL A 112 5.07 11.87 5.95
N SER A 113 4.41 11.28 4.96
CA SER A 113 3.04 10.78 5.08
C SER A 113 2.95 9.41 5.76
N GLY A 114 4.00 8.59 5.75
CA GLY A 114 4.01 7.26 6.39
C GLY A 114 2.96 6.26 5.89
N SER A 115 2.24 6.57 4.80
CA SER A 115 1.11 5.79 4.28
C SER A 115 1.14 5.72 2.76
N SER A 116 1.18 4.50 2.21
CA SER A 116 1.20 4.25 0.77
C SER A 116 -0.09 4.72 0.09
N ALA A 117 -1.26 4.48 0.71
CA ALA A 117 -2.56 4.89 0.17
C ALA A 117 -2.73 6.42 0.11
N ALA A 118 -2.24 7.14 1.13
CA ALA A 118 -2.26 8.61 1.14
C ALA A 118 -1.25 9.20 0.14
N THR A 119 -0.07 8.59 0.00
CA THR A 119 0.93 9.01 -1.00
C THR A 119 0.38 8.84 -2.43
N LEU A 120 -0.28 7.73 -2.74
CA LEU A 120 -0.90 7.50 -4.04
C LEU A 120 -1.97 8.56 -4.37
N SER A 121 -2.84 8.91 -3.42
CA SER A 121 -3.96 9.82 -3.68
C SER A 121 -3.52 11.28 -3.89
N THR A 122 -2.36 11.65 -3.36
CA THR A 122 -1.84 13.02 -3.35
C THR A 122 -0.80 13.20 -4.45
N VAL A 123 0.25 12.37 -4.44
CA VAL A 123 1.30 12.40 -5.47
C VAL A 123 0.76 11.95 -6.82
N GLY A 124 -0.12 10.95 -6.86
CA GLY A 124 -0.76 10.54 -8.12
C GLY A 124 -1.50 11.68 -8.83
N LYS A 125 -2.20 12.54 -8.09
CA LYS A 125 -2.85 13.73 -8.66
C LYS A 125 -1.85 14.80 -9.12
N MET A 126 -0.70 14.90 -8.47
CA MET A 126 0.37 15.84 -8.81
C MET A 126 1.18 15.39 -10.03
N SER A 127 1.44 14.09 -10.16
CA SER A 127 2.30 13.56 -11.22
C SER A 127 1.56 13.38 -12.56
N ILE A 128 0.24 13.16 -12.57
CA ILE A 128 -0.56 13.03 -13.81
C ILE A 128 -0.41 14.23 -14.77
N PRO A 129 -0.42 15.50 -14.32
CA PRO A 129 -0.24 16.63 -15.24
C PRO A 129 1.23 16.92 -15.63
N GLU A 130 2.20 16.41 -14.88
CA GLU A 130 3.65 16.67 -15.09
C GLU A 130 4.36 15.56 -15.89
N LEU A 131 3.72 14.39 -16.06
CA LEU A 131 4.17 13.22 -16.83
C LEU A 131 3.41 13.09 -18.15
#